data_AF-A0A093WE84-F1
#
_entry.id   AF-A0A093WE84-F1
#
_cell.length_a   1.000
_cell.length_b   1.000
_cell.length_c   1.000
_cell.angle_alpha   90.00
_cell.angle_beta   90.00
_cell.angle_gamma   90.00
#
_symmetry.space_group_name_H-M   'P 1'
#
loop_
_entity.id
_entity.type
_entity.pdbx_description
1 polymer ?
#
loop_
_entity_poly.entity_id
_entity_poly.type
_entity_poly.pdbx_seq_one_letter_code
_entity_poly.pdbx_strand_id
1 'polypeptide(L)'
;MVVSAMAGVTNDLIQKSKKISDDFPNDEYDALLSSGEQVTSTLLAGALQKLGIKARSWLGWQIPIVTEGDYKNSKIISVNSKVLNESMDQGVVPIIPGFQGLSEENRIT
;
A
#
# COMPACT_ATOMS: atom_id res chain seq x y z
N MET A 1 2.65 2.91 11.58
CA MET A 1 1.24 3.29 11.38
C MET A 1 0.78 2.70 10.07
N VAL A 2 -0.43 2.15 10.02
CA VAL A 2 -1.08 1.74 8.78
C VAL A 2 -2.12 2.80 8.43
N VAL A 3 -2.18 3.21 7.17
CA VAL A 3 -3.16 4.19 6.68
C VAL A 3 -4.04 3.56 5.61
N SER A 4 -5.22 4.15 5.41
CA SER A 4 -6.10 3.85 4.27
C SER A 4 -6.07 5.02 3.29
N ALA A 5 -6.54 4.79 2.05
CA ALA A 5 -6.77 5.86 1.09
C ALA A 5 -7.69 6.94 1.69
N MET A 6 -7.44 8.20 1.32
CA MET A 6 -8.29 9.32 1.73
C MET A 6 -9.76 9.09 1.35
N ALA A 7 -10.67 9.59 2.19
CA ALA A 7 -12.10 9.43 1.98
C ALA A 7 -12.52 9.83 0.55
N GLY A 8 -13.26 8.96 -0.12
CA GLY A 8 -13.74 9.17 -1.49
C GLY A 8 -12.74 8.78 -2.60
N VAL A 9 -11.44 8.67 -2.32
CA VAL A 9 -10.42 8.33 -3.34
C VAL A 9 -10.59 6.90 -3.84
N THR A 10 -10.80 5.93 -2.95
CA THR A 10 -11.05 4.54 -3.37
C THR A 10 -12.25 4.44 -4.30
N ASN A 11 -13.34 5.12 -3.97
CA ASN A 11 -14.54 5.14 -4.82
C ASN A 11 -14.27 5.80 -6.18
N ASP A 12 -13.54 6.91 -6.23
CA ASP A 12 -13.15 7.55 -7.49
C ASP A 12 -12.31 6.62 -8.38
N LEU A 13 -11.33 5.92 -7.79
CA LEU A 13 -10.50 4.94 -8.50
C LEU A 13 -11.35 3.79 -9.07
N ILE A 14 -12.29 3.26 -8.30
CA ILE A 14 -13.25 2.23 -8.77
C ILE A 14 -14.10 2.76 -9.93
N GLN A 15 -14.55 4.02 -9.88
CA GLN A 15 -15.31 4.60 -10.98
C GLN A 15 -14.45 4.79 -12.23
N LYS A 16 -13.17 5.12 -12.08
CA LYS A 16 -12.23 5.22 -13.21
C LYS A 16 -12.04 3.87 -13.90
N SER A 17 -11.88 2.78 -13.16
CA SER A 17 -11.77 1.45 -13.78
C SER A 17 -13.03 1.06 -14.55
N LYS A 18 -14.22 1.32 -13.98
CA LYS A 18 -15.51 1.07 -14.63
C LYS A 18 -15.73 1.87 -15.91
N LYS A 19 -15.17 3.08 -16.02
CA LYS A 19 -15.21 3.87 -17.26
C LYS A 19 -14.38 3.25 -18.39
N ILE A 20 -13.42 2.38 -18.06
CA ILE A 20 -12.58 1.67 -19.03
C ILE A 20 -13.24 0.36 -19.44
N SER A 21 -13.69 -0.44 -18.47
CA SER A 21 -14.33 -1.74 -18.70
C SER A 21 -15.21 -2.12 -17.51
N ASP A 22 -16.37 -2.73 -17.78
CA ASP A 22 -17.20 -3.39 -16.75
C ASP A 22 -16.51 -4.65 -16.20
N ASP A 23 -15.66 -5.30 -17.01
CA ASP A 23 -14.80 -6.42 -16.66
C ASP A 23 -13.34 -5.95 -16.64
N PHE A 24 -13.00 -5.10 -15.66
CA PHE A 24 -11.65 -4.58 -15.52
C PHE A 24 -10.73 -5.65 -14.94
N PRO A 25 -9.52 -5.86 -15.50
CA PRO A 25 -8.59 -6.89 -15.03
C PRO A 25 -8.30 -6.77 -13.52
N ASN A 26 -8.41 -7.88 -12.79
CA ASN A 26 -8.33 -7.87 -11.32
C ASN A 26 -6.95 -7.46 -10.81
N ASP A 27 -5.91 -7.83 -11.54
CA ASP A 27 -4.52 -7.51 -11.30
C ASP A 27 -4.19 -6.02 -11.51
N GLU A 28 -4.80 -5.39 -12.51
CA GLU A 28 -4.76 -3.93 -12.69
C GLU A 28 -5.64 -3.21 -11.67
N TYR A 29 -6.75 -3.83 -11.25
CA TYR A 29 -7.63 -3.28 -10.23
C TYR A 29 -6.90 -3.13 -8.88
N ASP A 30 -6.18 -4.15 -8.44
CA ASP A 30 -5.43 -4.13 -7.19
C ASP A 30 -4.29 -3.11 -7.24
N ALA A 31 -3.57 -3.05 -8.37
CA ALA A 31 -2.56 -2.01 -8.61
C ALA A 31 -3.15 -0.60 -8.55
N LEU A 32 -4.32 -0.39 -9.17
CA LEU A 32 -5.04 0.88 -9.16
C LEU A 32 -5.44 1.29 -7.75
N LEU A 33 -6.06 0.39 -6.97
CA LEU A 33 -6.48 0.70 -5.60
C LEU A 33 -5.29 0.97 -4.67
N SER A 34 -4.22 0.18 -4.80
CA SER A 34 -3.01 0.38 -4.03
C SER A 34 -2.41 1.78 -4.26
N SER A 35 -2.57 2.37 -5.45
CA SER A 35 -2.08 3.73 -5.71
C SER A 35 -2.70 4.79 -4.79
N GLY A 36 -3.99 4.68 -4.43
CA GLY A 36 -4.65 5.64 -3.52
C GLY A 36 -4.12 5.55 -2.08
N GLU A 37 -3.80 4.34 -1.65
CA GLU A 37 -3.16 4.03 -0.39
C GLU A 37 -1.73 4.59 -0.35
N GLN A 38 -0.96 4.39 -1.43
CA GLN A 38 0.39 4.92 -1.59
C GLN A 38 0.41 6.44 -1.45
N VAL A 39 -0.46 7.14 -2.18
CA VAL A 39 -0.60 8.61 -2.10
C VAL A 39 -0.79 9.04 -0.66
N THR A 40 -1.72 8.40 0.06
CA THR A 40 -2.04 8.79 1.43
C THR A 40 -0.86 8.57 2.38
N SER A 41 -0.16 7.43 2.24
CA SER A 41 1.02 7.13 3.06
C SER A 41 2.16 8.14 2.88
N THR A 42 2.42 8.55 1.63
CA THR A 42 3.51 9.48 1.30
C THR A 42 3.17 10.89 1.77
N LEU A 43 1.91 11.32 1.61
CA LEU A 43 1.45 12.61 2.11
C LEU A 43 1.56 12.69 3.64
N LEU A 44 1.15 11.65 4.37
CA LEU A 44 1.27 11.61 5.83
C LEU A 44 2.73 11.62 6.27
N ALA A 45 3.59 10.82 5.64
CA ALA A 45 5.02 10.80 5.95
C ALA A 45 5.64 12.20 5.77
N GLY A 46 5.34 12.89 4.66
CA GLY A 46 5.81 14.26 4.41
C GLY A 46 5.28 15.27 5.42
N ALA A 47 4.00 15.14 5.82
CA ALA A 47 3.41 16.01 6.85
C ALA A 47 4.09 15.83 8.22
N LEU A 48 4.38 14.59 8.62
CA LEU A 48 5.10 14.29 9.86
C LEU A 48 6.54 14.83 9.82
N GLN A 49 7.24 14.65 8.69
CA GLN A 49 8.58 15.22 8.50
C GLN A 49 8.57 16.75 8.65
N LYS A 50 7.56 17.43 8.10
CA LYS A 50 7.38 18.89 8.25
C LYS A 50 7.20 19.31 9.72
N LEU A 51 6.64 18.45 10.56
CA LEU A 51 6.47 18.67 12.00
C LEU A 51 7.71 18.28 12.83
N GLY A 52 8.83 17.94 12.19
CA GLY A 52 10.05 17.51 12.87
C GLY A 52 10.04 16.05 13.34
N ILE A 53 9.02 15.28 12.95
CA ILE A 53 8.91 13.85 13.28
C ILE A 53 9.63 13.07 12.18
N LYS A 54 10.63 12.27 12.57
CA LYS A 54 11.33 11.37 11.66
C LYS A 54 10.35 10.28 11.19
N ALA A 55 9.80 10.42 10.00
CA ALA A 55 8.82 9.49 9.44
C ALA A 55 9.17 9.12 8.00
N ARG A 56 8.76 7.93 7.55
CA ARG A 56 9.00 7.44 6.19
C ARG A 56 7.85 6.55 5.72
N SER A 57 7.40 6.73 4.48
CA SER A 57 6.48 5.80 3.83
C SER A 57 7.20 4.54 3.36
N TRP A 58 6.57 3.38 3.55
CA TRP A 58 7.09 2.10 3.12
C TRP A 58 6.06 1.35 2.29
N LEU A 59 6.42 1.07 1.04
CA LEU A 59 5.55 0.36 0.11
C LEU A 59 5.72 -1.16 0.24
N GLY A 60 4.72 -1.93 -0.18
CA GLY A 60 4.67 -3.39 -0.04
C GLY A 60 5.84 -4.13 -0.67
N TRP A 61 6.49 -3.56 -1.68
CA TRP A 61 7.72 -4.13 -2.24
C TRP A 61 8.97 -3.86 -1.40
N GLN A 62 8.96 -2.81 -0.57
CA GLN A 62 10.05 -2.47 0.35
C GLN A 62 9.98 -3.29 1.63
N ILE A 63 8.77 -3.73 2.00
CA ILE A 63 8.49 -4.63 3.11
C ILE A 63 7.73 -5.79 2.51
N PRO A 64 8.40 -6.84 2.02
CA PRO A 64 7.73 -7.93 1.32
C PRO A 64 6.60 -8.52 2.17
N ILE A 65 5.36 -8.14 1.85
CA ILE A 65 4.11 -8.72 2.33
C ILE A 65 3.71 -9.71 1.24
N VAL A 66 4.19 -10.94 1.36
CA VAL A 66 3.93 -11.95 0.35
C VAL A 66 2.52 -12.46 0.54
N THR A 67 1.78 -12.56 -0.56
CA THR A 67 0.40 -13.03 -0.59
C THR A 67 0.22 -14.18 -1.57
N GLU A 68 -0.75 -15.04 -1.31
CA GLU A 68 -1.20 -16.09 -2.21
C GLU A 68 -2.70 -15.96 -2.52
N GLY A 69 -3.14 -16.58 -3.61
CA GLY A 69 -4.55 -16.61 -4.03
C GLY A 69 -4.91 -15.57 -5.07
N ASP A 70 -6.22 -15.34 -5.23
CA ASP A 70 -6.75 -14.48 -6.28
C ASP A 70 -6.61 -12.99 -5.92
N TYR A 71 -6.31 -12.17 -6.93
CA TYR A 71 -6.45 -10.71 -6.87
C TYR A 71 -7.84 -10.32 -6.33
N LYS A 72 -7.94 -9.18 -5.64
CA LYS A 72 -9.08 -8.72 -4.82
C LYS A 72 -9.36 -9.50 -3.53
N ASN A 73 -8.79 -10.69 -3.35
CA ASN A 73 -9.03 -11.53 -2.16
C ASN A 73 -7.79 -12.35 -1.78
N SER A 74 -6.62 -11.72 -1.92
CA SER A 74 -5.33 -12.32 -1.63
C SER A 74 -5.17 -12.55 -0.11
N LYS A 75 -4.42 -13.57 0.27
CA LYS A 75 -4.13 -13.90 1.68
C LYS A 75 -2.65 -13.69 1.96
N ILE A 76 -2.34 -13.02 3.06
CA ILE A 76 -0.97 -12.83 3.51
C ILE A 76 -0.40 -14.17 3.97
N ILE A 77 0.73 -14.59 3.40
CA ILE A 77 1.47 -15.79 3.78
C ILE A 77 2.71 -15.49 4.59
N SER A 78 3.36 -14.34 4.33
CA SER A 78 4.54 -13.94 5.08
C SER A 78 4.74 -12.42 5.05
N VAL A 79 5.37 -11.90 6.10
CA VAL A 79 5.74 -10.49 6.19
C VAL A 79 7.18 -10.40 6.69
N ASN A 80 8.07 -9.82 5.90
CA ASN A 80 9.44 -9.56 6.32
C ASN A 80 9.56 -8.17 6.98
N SER A 81 9.51 -8.12 8.31
CA SER A 81 9.55 -6.89 9.09
C SER A 81 10.96 -6.43 9.49
N LYS A 82 12.03 -7.10 9.04
CA LYS A 82 13.40 -6.78 9.49
C LYS A 82 13.77 -5.31 9.26
N VAL A 83 13.53 -4.83 8.04
CA VAL A 83 13.85 -3.45 7.65
C VAL A 83 13.01 -2.41 8.40
N LEU A 84 11.77 -2.77 8.77
CA LEU A 84 10.91 -1.91 9.59
C LEU A 84 11.47 -1.79 11.01
N ASN A 85 11.85 -2.91 11.61
CA ASN A 85 12.42 -2.94 12.96
C ASN A 85 13.70 -2.10 13.03
N GLU A 86 14.63 -2.32 12.10
CA GLU A 86 15.86 -1.53 11.99
C GLU A 86 15.58 -0.03 11.82
N SER A 87 14.55 0.32 11.05
CA SER A 87 14.15 1.72 10.88
C SER A 87 13.56 2.31 12.16
N MET A 88 12.74 1.55 12.89
CA MET A 88 12.14 1.98 14.15
C MET A 88 13.18 2.14 15.25
N ASP A 89 14.20 1.28 15.30
CA ASP A 89 15.34 1.40 16.22
C ASP A 89 16.11 2.71 16.02
N GLN A 90 16.07 3.28 14.81
CA GLN A 90 16.63 4.59 14.48
C GLN A 90 15.66 5.76 14.75
N GLY A 91 14.55 5.51 15.46
CA GLY A 91 13.53 6.49 15.79
C GLY A 91 12.67 6.95 14.60
N VAL A 92 12.62 6.19 13.51
CA VAL A 92 11.75 6.49 12.36
C VAL A 92 10.37 5.92 12.59
N VAL A 93 9.33 6.72 12.36
CA VAL A 93 7.93 6.27 12.31
C VAL A 93 7.61 5.71 10.92
N PRO A 94 7.39 4.39 10.75
CA PRO A 94 7.02 3.82 9.47
C PRO A 94 5.55 4.09 9.16
N ILE A 95 5.25 4.59 7.96
CA ILE A 95 3.90 4.78 7.44
C ILE A 95 3.68 3.76 6.33
N ILE A 96 2.76 2.82 6.54
CA ILE A 96 2.52 1.67 5.66
C ILE A 96 1.12 1.82 5.05
N PRO A 97 0.96 1.72 3.72
CA PRO A 97 -0.35 1.71 3.08
C PRO A 97 -1.11 0.41 3.37
N GLY A 98 -2.44 0.48 3.52
CA GLY A 98 -3.24 -0.64 4.03
C GLY A 98 -3.55 -1.74 3.03
N PHE A 99 -3.64 -1.41 1.74
CA PHE A 99 -3.91 -2.36 0.66
C PHE A 99 -2.65 -2.64 -0.15
N GLN A 100 -1.79 -3.51 0.38
CA GLN A 100 -0.50 -3.86 -0.21
C GLN A 100 -0.10 -5.31 0.07
N GLY A 101 -0.11 -6.14 -0.97
CA GLY A 101 0.55 -7.42 -1.05
C GLY A 101 1.47 -7.52 -2.27
N LEU A 102 2.30 -8.56 -2.29
CA LEU A 102 3.05 -9.00 -3.44
C LEU A 102 2.73 -10.47 -3.71
N SER A 103 2.25 -10.77 -4.92
CA SER A 103 2.15 -12.14 -5.42
C SER A 103 3.53 -12.74 -5.70
N GLU A 104 3.57 -14.06 -5.93
CA GLU A 104 4.78 -14.78 -6.37
C GLU A 104 5.38 -14.21 -7.67
N GLU A 105 4.56 -13.56 -8.49
CA GLU A 105 4.94 -12.93 -9.75
C GLU A 105 5.44 -11.48 -9.57
N ASN A 106 5.61 -11.02 -8.32
CA ASN A 106 5.94 -9.64 -7.95
C ASN A 106 4.88 -8.61 -8.42
N ARG A 107 3.60 -9.00 -8.42
CA ARG A 107 2.49 -8.08 -8.68
C ARG A 107 1.81 -7.64 -7.39
N ILE A 108 1.27 -6.42 -7.42
CA ILE A 108 0.49 -5.87 -6.29
C ILE A 108 -0.83 -6.64 -6.15
N THR A 109 -1.18 -6.98 -4.92
CA THR A 109 -2.36 -7.75 -4.50
C THR A 109 -2.98 -7.21 -3.21
#